data_AF-C6MAM7-F1
#
_entry.id   AF-C6MAM7-F1
#
_cell.length_a   1.000
_cell.length_b   1.000
_cell.length_c   1.000
_cell.angle_alpha   90.00
_cell.angle_beta   90.00
_cell.angle_gamma   90.00
#
_symmetry.space_group_name_H-M   'P 1'
#
loop_
_entity.id
_entity.type
_entity.pdbx_description
1 polymer ?
#
loop_
_entity_poly.entity_id
_entity_poly.type
_entity_poly.pdbx_seq_one_letter_code
_entity_poly.pdbx_strand_id
1 'polypeptide(L)'
;MNLEIRRNSINWHVKRNDLKEIISSLQREGNYWEGQVFLTKCKKECSLSFRIFLNVNDEDEFDITDDQVILSISDDIFSLLEEYSVMVSKYGTPFSHELNDLYFISLKKWLGCYIYVEND
;
A
#
# COMPACT_ATOMS: atom_id res chain seq x y z
N MET A 1 8.29 -6.08 0.88
CA MET A 1 7.69 -4.82 1.37
C MET A 1 7.49 -4.83 2.88
N ASN A 2 7.44 -3.66 3.51
CA ASN A 2 7.19 -3.52 4.95
C ASN A 2 6.01 -2.59 5.21
N LEU A 3 5.26 -2.88 6.27
CA LEU A 3 4.15 -2.05 6.72
C LEU A 3 4.36 -1.67 8.19
N GLU A 4 4.34 -0.38 8.48
CA GLU A 4 4.38 0.13 9.84
C GLU A 4 3.02 0.73 10.20
N ILE A 5 2.35 0.13 11.18
CA ILE A 5 1.04 0.61 11.67
C ILE A 5 1.24 1.39 12.97
N ARG A 6 0.99 2.70 12.89
CA ARG A 6 1.00 3.63 14.02
C ARG A 6 -0.42 3.85 14.52
N ARG A 7 -0.55 4.68 15.57
CA ARG A 7 -1.83 4.93 16.22
C ARG A 7 -2.89 5.53 15.27
N ASN A 8 -2.45 6.44 14.40
CA ASN A 8 -3.31 7.21 13.50
C ASN A 8 -2.81 7.18 12.05
N SER A 9 -1.80 6.34 11.75
CA SER A 9 -1.25 6.29 10.41
C SER A 9 -0.72 4.91 10.03
N ILE A 10 -0.62 4.69 8.73
CA ILE A 10 -0.01 3.51 8.12
C ILE A 10 1.11 4.00 7.21
N ASN A 11 2.32 3.48 7.41
CA ASN A 11 3.46 3.76 6.55
C ASN A 11 3.74 2.51 5.73
N TRP A 12 3.62 2.62 4.41
CA TRP A 12 3.88 1.54 3.48
C TRP A 12 5.22 1.75 2.80
N HIS A 13 6.17 0.86 3.07
CA HIS A 13 7.51 0.89 2.49
C HIS A 13 7.59 -0.14 1.35
N VAL A 14 7.74 0.36 0.13
CA VAL A 14 7.72 -0.43 -1.10
C VAL A 14 9.00 -0.21 -1.91
N LYS A 15 9.60 -1.31 -2.38
CA LYS A 15 10.73 -1.22 -3.32
C LYS A 15 10.22 -0.84 -4.70
N ARG A 16 11.04 -0.16 -5.49
CA ARG A 16 10.68 0.26 -6.85
C ARG A 16 10.20 -0.91 -7.71
N ASN A 17 10.87 -2.07 -7.66
CA ASN A 17 10.43 -3.22 -8.44
C ASN A 17 9.09 -3.80 -7.94
N ASP A 18 8.89 -3.86 -6.62
CA ASP A 18 7.62 -4.28 -6.02
C ASP A 18 6.46 -3.36 -6.47
N LEU A 19 6.69 -2.04 -6.49
CA LEU A 19 5.69 -1.05 -6.93
C LEU A 19 5.30 -1.25 -8.40
N LYS A 20 6.28 -1.49 -9.28
CA LYS A 20 6.02 -1.78 -10.70
C LYS A 20 5.20 -3.05 -10.87
N GLU A 21 5.52 -4.08 -10.09
CA GLU A 21 4.79 -5.34 -10.10
C GLU A 21 3.33 -5.13 -9.69
N ILE A 22 3.09 -4.42 -8.60
CA ILE A 22 1.75 -4.08 -8.10
C ILE A 22 0.94 -3.37 -9.18
N ILE A 23 1.46 -2.27 -9.74
CA ILE A 23 0.79 -1.51 -10.80
C ILE A 23 0.45 -2.43 -11.97
N SER A 24 1.41 -3.23 -12.42
CA SER A 24 1.20 -4.14 -13.56
C SER A 24 0.15 -5.21 -13.30
N SER A 25 -0.04 -5.61 -12.05
CA SER A 25 -1.06 -6.59 -11.64
C SER A 25 -2.43 -5.94 -11.50
N LEU A 26 -2.51 -4.71 -10.99
CA LEU A 26 -3.75 -3.95 -10.89
C LEU A 26 -4.34 -3.58 -12.26
N GLN A 27 -3.51 -3.48 -13.30
CA GLN A 27 -3.94 -3.24 -14.69
C GLN A 27 -4.48 -4.51 -15.41
N ARG A 28 -4.27 -5.71 -14.87
CA ARG A 28 -4.69 -6.97 -15.50
C ARG A 28 -6.11 -7.35 -15.13
N GLU A 29 -6.73 -8.22 -15.94
CA GLU A 29 -7.99 -8.88 -15.58
C GLU A 29 -7.88 -9.53 -14.19
N GLY A 30 -8.64 -9.01 -13.23
CA GLY A 30 -8.60 -9.39 -11.82
C GLY A 30 -8.36 -8.20 -10.89
N ASN A 31 -7.72 -7.13 -11.36
CA ASN A 31 -7.51 -5.86 -10.65
C ASN A 31 -6.95 -6.01 -9.23
N TYR A 32 -6.12 -7.03 -8.98
CA TYR A 32 -5.54 -7.28 -7.67
C TYR A 32 -4.08 -7.73 -7.75
N TRP A 33 -3.37 -7.48 -6.67
CA TRP A 33 -2.04 -8.00 -6.40
C TRP A 33 -2.03 -8.69 -5.02
N GLU A 34 -1.29 -9.78 -4.88
CA GLU A 34 -1.07 -10.47 -3.60
C GLU A 34 0.41 -10.78 -3.40
N GLY A 35 0.89 -10.57 -2.18
CA GLY A 35 2.22 -11.00 -1.76
C GLY A 35 2.37 -10.94 -0.24
N GLN A 36 3.59 -10.73 0.25
CA GLN A 36 3.88 -10.75 1.68
C GLN A 36 4.40 -9.40 2.19
N VAL A 37 3.92 -9.01 3.37
CA VAL A 37 4.43 -7.85 4.11
C VAL A 37 4.89 -8.26 5.50
N PHE A 38 5.95 -7.60 5.98
CA PHE A 38 6.40 -7.74 7.35
C PHE A 38 5.87 -6.58 8.19
N LEU A 39 5.25 -6.92 9.32
CA LEU A 39 4.84 -5.93 10.32
C LEU A 39 6.02 -5.57 11.22
N THR A 40 6.43 -4.30 11.20
CA THR A 40 7.66 -3.83 11.88
C THR A 40 7.52 -3.63 13.39
N LYS A 41 6.32 -3.80 13.97
CA LYS A 41 6.03 -3.36 15.36
C LYS A 41 6.31 -4.40 16.44
N CYS A 42 6.54 -5.67 16.09
CA CYS A 42 6.84 -6.71 17.07
C CYS A 42 8.32 -7.08 16.96
N LYS A 43 8.99 -7.36 18.10
CA LYS A 43 10.34 -7.97 18.16
C LYS A 43 10.41 -9.37 17.51
N LYS A 44 9.36 -9.76 16.79
CA LYS A 44 9.12 -11.02 16.11
C LYS A 44 8.60 -10.64 14.74
N GLU A 45 9.31 -11.06 13.70
CA GLU A 45 8.84 -10.89 12.32
C GLU A 45 7.53 -11.66 12.16
N CYS A 46 6.46 -10.92 11.94
CA CYS A 46 5.18 -11.47 11.52
C CYS A 46 5.04 -11.15 10.03
N SER A 47 5.08 -12.19 9.19
CA SER A 47 4.68 -12.09 7.79
C SER A 47 3.17 -12.29 7.69
N LEU A 48 2.51 -11.41 6.96
CA LEU A 48 1.09 -11.54 6.61
C LEU A 48 0.95 -11.55 5.09
N SER A 49 -0.10 -12.20 4.60
CA SER A 49 -0.54 -11.99 3.21
C SER A 49 -0.95 -10.52 3.07
N PHE A 50 -0.55 -9.87 1.99
CA PHE A 50 -0.98 -8.52 1.66
C PHE A 50 -1.66 -8.52 0.32
N ARG A 51 -2.93 -8.10 0.30
CA ARG A 51 -3.71 -7.95 -0.92
C ARG A 51 -4.00 -6.50 -1.18
N ILE A 52 -3.81 -6.10 -2.43
CA ILE A 52 -4.17 -4.78 -2.95
C ILE A 52 -5.16 -5.00 -4.09
N PHE A 53 -6.27 -4.28 -4.13
CA PHE A 53 -7.18 -4.31 -5.27
C PHE A 53 -7.78 -2.93 -5.56
N LEU A 54 -8.19 -2.72 -6.81
CA LEU A 54 -8.93 -1.51 -7.20
C LEU A 54 -10.37 -1.59 -6.70
N ASN A 55 -10.81 -0.57 -5.96
CA ASN A 55 -12.17 -0.46 -5.46
C ASN A 55 -13.11 0.04 -6.57
N VAL A 56 -14.11 -0.75 -6.88
CA VAL A 56 -15.16 -0.37 -7.85
C VAL A 56 -16.08 0.75 -7.36
N ASN A 57 -16.11 1.00 -6.06
CA ASN A 57 -16.90 2.06 -5.44
C ASN A 57 -16.11 3.36 -5.23
N ASP A 58 -14.83 3.39 -5.63
CA ASP A 58 -13.96 4.56 -5.53
C ASP A 58 -13.75 5.07 -4.09
N GLU A 59 -13.79 4.16 -3.11
CA GLU A 59 -13.49 4.47 -1.70
C GLU A 59 -12.20 3.77 -1.28
N ASP A 60 -11.33 4.48 -0.57
CA ASP A 60 -10.09 3.90 -0.05
C ASP A 60 -10.32 3.22 1.31
N GLU A 61 -10.08 1.91 1.37
CA GLU A 61 -10.30 1.11 2.56
C GLU A 61 -9.06 0.31 2.95
N PHE A 62 -8.91 0.12 4.25
CA PHE A 62 -7.86 -0.71 4.82
C PHE A 62 -8.45 -1.64 5.86
N ASP A 63 -8.02 -2.90 5.85
CA ASP A 63 -8.41 -3.88 6.86
C ASP A 63 -7.28 -4.84 7.22
N ILE A 64 -7.35 -5.40 8.43
CA ILE A 64 -6.39 -6.38 8.94
C ILE A 64 -7.16 -7.52 9.60
N THR A 65 -6.94 -8.73 9.09
CA THR A 65 -7.37 -10.00 9.68
C THR A 65 -6.21 -10.68 10.41
N ASP A 66 -6.45 -11.86 10.97
CA ASP A 66 -5.42 -12.64 11.66
C ASP A 66 -4.25 -13.06 10.75
N ASP A 67 -4.48 -13.18 9.44
CA ASP A 67 -3.55 -13.73 8.45
C ASP A 67 -3.28 -12.79 7.25
N GLN A 68 -4.10 -11.75 7.09
CA GLN A 68 -4.09 -10.92 5.90
C GLN A 68 -4.22 -9.43 6.23
N VAL A 69 -3.51 -8.62 5.46
CA VAL A 69 -3.72 -7.19 5.33
C VAL A 69 -4.38 -6.95 3.98
N ILE A 70 -5.43 -6.14 3.96
CA ILE A 70 -6.19 -5.82 2.76
C ILE A 70 -6.15 -4.30 2.56
N LEU A 71 -5.76 -3.88 1.36
CA LEU A 71 -5.81 -2.49 0.92
C LEU A 71 -6.68 -2.41 -0.34
N SER A 72 -7.82 -1.74 -0.22
CA SER A 72 -8.67 -1.39 -1.35
C SER A 72 -8.41 0.06 -1.72
N ILE A 73 -8.02 0.33 -2.97
CA ILE A 73 -7.66 1.68 -3.42
C ILE A 73 -8.57 2.16 -4.54
N SER A 74 -8.91 3.44 -4.50
CA SER A 74 -9.58 4.20 -5.55
C SER A 74 -8.72 4.35 -6.80
N ASP A 75 -9.35 4.80 -7.89
CA ASP A 75 -8.65 5.14 -9.14
C ASP A 75 -7.70 6.33 -8.95
N ASP A 76 -8.03 7.25 -8.04
CA ASP A 76 -7.19 8.39 -7.66
C ASP A 76 -5.86 7.92 -7.03
N ILE A 77 -5.93 7.03 -6.03
CA ILE A 77 -4.73 6.46 -5.40
C ILE A 77 -3.95 5.60 -6.38
N PHE A 78 -4.64 4.83 -7.24
CA PHE A 78 -3.96 4.06 -8.28
C PHE A 78 -3.18 4.97 -9.26
N SER A 79 -3.79 6.05 -9.74
CA SER A 79 -3.14 7.02 -10.63
C SER A 79 -1.91 7.65 -9.97
N LEU A 80 -1.97 7.92 -8.66
CA LEU A 80 -0.82 8.42 -7.89
C LEU A 80 0.32 7.40 -7.82
N LEU A 81 0.02 6.11 -7.65
CA LEU A 81 1.04 5.05 -7.67
C LEU A 81 1.75 5.00 -9.03
N GLU A 82 1.00 5.13 -10.13
CA GLU A 82 1.57 5.20 -11.49
C GLU A 82 2.52 6.40 -11.64
N GLU A 83 2.10 7.57 -11.16
CA GLU A 83 2.92 8.79 -11.18
C GLU A 83 4.23 8.60 -10.40
N TYR A 84 4.17 8.01 -9.21
CA TYR A 84 5.36 7.74 -8.39
C TYR A 84 6.30 6.74 -9.02
N SER A 85 5.79 5.70 -9.67
CA SER A 85 6.62 4.75 -10.42
C SER A 85 7.45 5.46 -11.51
N VAL A 86 6.86 6.44 -12.19
CA VAL A 86 7.55 7.29 -13.18
C VAL A 86 8.54 8.23 -12.51
N MET A 87 8.15 8.93 -11.43
CA MET A 87 9.03 9.87 -10.73
C MET A 87 10.28 9.19 -10.17
N VAL A 88 10.12 8.06 -9.47
CA VAL A 88 11.24 7.28 -8.92
C VAL A 88 12.17 6.83 -10.03
N SER A 89 11.61 6.44 -11.18
CA SER A 89 12.38 6.06 -12.35
C SER A 89 13.21 7.20 -12.95
N LYS A 90 12.72 8.43 -12.85
CA LYS A 90 13.34 9.62 -13.43
C LYS A 90 14.34 10.31 -12.50
N TYR A 91 14.05 10.35 -11.21
CA TYR A 91 14.76 11.22 -10.25
C TYR A 91 15.59 10.46 -9.21
N GLY A 92 15.36 9.15 -9.02
CA GLY A 92 16.22 8.27 -8.22
C GLY A 92 16.51 8.77 -6.80
N THR A 93 15.56 8.65 -5.87
CA THR A 93 15.71 8.85 -4.42
C THR A 93 14.55 8.17 -3.69
N PRO A 94 14.60 7.96 -2.36
CA PRO A 94 13.39 7.62 -1.62
C PRO A 94 12.41 8.80 -1.64
N PHE A 95 11.18 8.56 -2.10
CA PHE A 95 10.08 9.53 -2.06
C PHE A 95 9.10 9.11 -0.97
N SER A 96 8.65 10.08 -0.18
CA SER A 96 7.55 9.90 0.77
C SER A 96 6.43 10.86 0.43
N HIS A 97 5.22 10.36 0.28
CA HIS A 97 4.04 11.20 0.14
C HIS A 97 2.92 10.71 1.05
N GLU A 98 2.18 11.68 1.57
CA GLU A 98 0.91 11.46 2.25
C GLU A 98 -0.16 11.21 1.19
N LEU A 99 -0.85 10.09 1.32
CA LEU A 99 -2.06 9.78 0.58
C LEU A 99 -3.28 10.35 1.31
N ASN A 100 -4.42 10.33 0.62
CA ASN A 100 -5.71 10.54 1.26
C ASN A 100 -5.90 9.57 2.44
N ASP A 101 -6.71 9.99 3.41
CA ASP A 101 -7.01 9.18 4.58
C ASP A 101 -7.62 7.84 4.14
N LEU A 102 -7.10 6.73 4.67
CA LEU A 102 -7.65 5.39 4.47
C LEU A 102 -8.70 5.11 5.55
N TYR A 103 -9.86 4.59 5.15
CA TYR A 103 -10.86 4.16 6.13
C TYR A 103 -10.49 2.79 6.70
N PHE A 104 -10.17 2.73 8.00
CA PHE A 104 -9.87 1.49 8.69
C PHE A 104 -11.16 0.81 9.16
N ILE A 105 -11.53 -0.28 8.48
CA ILE A 105 -12.82 -0.95 8.64
C ILE A 105 -13.00 -1.46 10.08
N SER A 106 -12.02 -2.19 10.60
CA SER A 106 -12.12 -2.82 11.93
C SER A 106 -12.31 -1.82 13.08
N LEU A 107 -11.70 -0.63 13.01
CA LEU A 107 -11.82 0.41 14.04
C LEU A 107 -12.83 1.51 13.70
N LYS A 108 -13.41 1.49 12.50
CA LYS A 108 -14.31 2.52 11.97
C LYS A 108 -13.74 3.93 12.09
N LYS A 109 -12.49 4.10 11.64
CA LYS A 109 -11.73 5.35 11.76
C LYS A 109 -10.89 5.59 10.53
N TRP A 110 -10.70 6.86 10.21
CA TRP A 110 -9.76 7.31 9.20
C TRP A 110 -8.32 7.27 9.74
N LEU A 111 -7.38 6.83 8.90
CA LEU A 111 -5.96 6.78 9.17
C LEU A 111 -5.21 7.49 8.04
N GLY A 112 -4.26 8.36 8.41
CA GLY A 112 -3.35 8.92 7.41
C GLY A 112 -2.49 7.81 6.81
N CYS A 113 -2.26 7.83 5.49
CA CYS A 113 -1.41 6.86 4.84
C CYS A 113 -0.19 7.54 4.23
N TYR A 114 0.99 6.95 4.44
CA TYR A 114 2.23 7.44 3.85
C TYR A 114 2.86 6.32 3.04
N ILE A 115 3.12 6.57 1.75
CA ILE A 115 3.87 5.63 0.91
C ILE A 115 5.31 6.11 0.78
N TYR A 116 6.23 5.22 1.15
CA TYR A 116 7.67 5.37 1.03
C TYR A 116 8.15 4.44 -0.09
N VAL A 117 8.49 5.02 -1.24
CA VAL A 117 9.07 4.26 -2.34
C VAL A 117 10.58 4.35 -2.27
N GLU A 118 11.26 3.22 -2.14
CA GLU A 118 12.71 3.12 -2.06
C GLU A 118 13.29 2.57 -3.37
N ASN A 119 14.55 2.94 -3.67
CA ASN A 119 15.34 2.18 -4.63
C ASN A 119 15.54 0.74 -4.12
N ASP A 120 15.75 -0.16 -5.06
CA ASP A 120 15.97 -1.59 -4.79
C ASP A 120 17.13 -1.82 -3.80
#